data_AF-A0A962CMF9-F1
#
_entry.id   AF-A0A962CMF9-F1
#
_cell.length_a   1.000
_cell.length_b   1.000
_cell.length_c   1.000
_cell.angle_alpha   90.00
_cell.angle_beta   90.00
_cell.angle_gamma   90.00
#
_symmetry.space_group_name_H-M   'P 1'
#
loop_
_entity.id
_entity.type
_entity.pdbx_description
1 polymer ?
#
loop_
_entity_poly.entity_id
_entity_poly.type
_entity_poly.pdbx_seq_one_letter_code
_entity_poly.pdbx_strand_id
1 'polypeptide(L)' 'MGALLTQEPQGALNDTPHGELAGKLLIDAATFFTTLAEQNEPIKEQMLENANVYKQIGELVIKDPLGILD' A
#
# COMPACT_ATOMS: atom_id res chain seq x y z
N MET A 1 -9.52 9.76 -13.35
CA MET A 1 -9.68 9.06 -12.06
C MET A 1 -11.13 8.98 -11.59
N GLY A 2 -12.01 9.94 -11.87
CA GLY A 2 -13.43 9.86 -11.44
C GLY A 2 -14.33 8.92 -12.25
N ALA A 3 -13.99 8.62 -13.51
CA ALA A 3 -14.85 7.83 -14.41
C ALA A 3 -14.73 6.30 -14.23
N LEU A 4 -13.67 5.82 -13.59
CA LEU A 4 -13.44 4.39 -13.34
C LEU A 4 -14.32 3.84 -12.21
N LEU A 5 -14.86 4.71 -11.34
CA LEU A 5 -15.71 4.32 -10.21
C LEU A 5 -17.17 4.05 -10.61
N THR A 6 -17.56 4.45 -11.83
CA THR A 6 -18.97 4.42 -12.26
C THR A 6 -19.42 3.14 -12.94
N GLN A 7 -18.51 2.22 -13.30
CA GLN A 7 -18.87 1.05 -14.13
C GLN A 7 -18.78 -0.30 -13.43
N GLU A 8 -18.10 -0.44 -12.29
CA GLU A 8 -17.95 -1.72 -11.61
C GLU A 8 -18.17 -1.58 -10.09
N PRO A 9 -19.34 -1.95 -9.55
CA PRO A 9 -19.64 -1.77 -8.12
C PRO A 9 -18.76 -2.63 -7.20
N GLN A 10 -18.08 -3.64 -7.75
CA GLN A 10 -17.09 -4.46 -7.04
C GLN A 10 -15.68 -3.84 -7.06
N GLY A 11 -15.47 -2.83 -7.90
CA GLY A 11 -14.18 -2.19 -8.04
C GLY A 11 -13.09 -3.18 -8.42
N ALA A 12 -13.20 -3.79 -9.61
CA ALA A 12 -12.11 -4.59 -10.15
C ALA A 12 -11.32 -3.72 -11.14
N LEU A 13 -10.01 -3.91 -11.25
CA LEU A 13 -9.30 -3.58 -12.49
C LEU A 13 -8.68 -4.89 -12.98
N ASN A 14 -9.02 -5.32 -14.20
CA ASN A 14 -8.58 -6.60 -14.75
C ASN A 14 -8.85 -7.79 -13.79
N ASP A 15 -10.11 -7.94 -13.33
CA ASP A 15 -10.55 -9.00 -12.40
C ASP A 15 -9.88 -9.01 -11.01
N THR A 16 -8.98 -8.06 -10.72
CA THR A 16 -8.33 -7.95 -9.41
C THR A 16 -9.12 -6.98 -8.52
N PRO A 17 -9.55 -7.39 -7.31
CA PRO A 17 -10.25 -6.49 -6.39
C PRO A 17 -9.44 -5.23 -6.07
N HIS A 18 -10.08 -4.06 -5.98
CA HIS A 18 -9.41 -2.79 -5.67
C HIS A 18 -8.61 -2.85 -4.36
N GLY A 19 -9.07 -3.61 -3.36
CA GLY A 19 -8.32 -3.83 -2.11
C GLY A 19 -6.98 -4.54 -2.36
N GLU A 20 -6.96 -5.55 -3.23
CA GLU A 20 -5.71 -6.23 -3.58
C GLU A 20 -4.75 -5.33 -4.35
N LEU A 21 -5.25 -4.50 -5.28
CA LEU A 21 -4.44 -3.53 -6.01
C LEU A 21 -3.90 -2.42 -5.10
N ALA A 22 -4.75 -1.86 -4.24
CA ALA A 22 -4.36 -0.84 -3.27
C ALA A 22 -3.31 -1.38 -2.30
N GLY A 23 -3.50 -2.61 -1.81
CA GLY A 23 -2.55 -3.24 -0.91
C GLY A 23 -1.20 -3.54 -1.55
N LYS A 24 -1.18 -4.03 -2.80
CA LYS A 24 0.07 -4.20 -3.56
C LYS A 24 0.80 -2.88 -3.76
N LEU A 25 0.08 -1.81 -4.12
CA LEU A 25 0.66 -0.47 -4.26
C LEU A 25 1.28 0.05 -2.95
N LEU A 26 0.64 -0.20 -1.81
CA LEU A 26 1.18 0.17 -0.50
C LEU A 26 2.44 -0.62 -0.14
N ILE A 27 2.50 -1.91 -0.50
CA ILE A 27 3.69 -2.75 -0.33
C ILE A 27 4.84 -2.27 -1.23
N ASP A 28 4.54 -1.86 -2.46
CA ASP A 28 5.53 -1.27 -3.36
C ASP A 28 6.08 0.05 -2.80
N ALA A 29 5.22 0.89 -2.20
CA ALA A 29 5.65 2.10 -1.51
C ALA A 29 6.56 1.78 -0.30
N ALA A 30 6.27 0.72 0.46
CA ALA A 30 7.16 0.28 1.55
C ALA A 30 8.55 -0.13 1.03
N THR A 31 8.60 -0.81 -0.11
CA THR A 31 9.85 -1.17 -0.78
C THR A 31 10.62 0.07 -1.23
N PHE A 32 9.93 1.07 -1.78
CA PHE A 32 10.53 2.35 -2.15
C PHE A 32 11.18 3.05 -0.93
N PHE A 33 10.49 3.12 0.20
CA PHE A 33 11.04 3.72 1.42
C PHE A 33 12.26 2.95 1.95
N THR A 34 12.24 1.61 1.85
CA THR A 34 13.40 0.79 2.22
C THR A 34 14.61 1.13 1.36
N THR A 35 14.43 1.23 0.04
CA THR A 35 15.48 1.64 -0.89
C THR A 35 16.00 3.05 -0.61
N LEU A 36 15.11 4.00 -0.29
CA LEU A 36 15.52 5.35 0.11
C LEU A 36 16.34 5.35 1.40
N ALA A 37 15.97 4.51 2.37
CA ALA A 37 16.68 4.37 3.64
C ALA A 37 18.13 3.89 3.44
N GLU A 38 18.33 2.91 2.55
CA GLU A 38 19.66 2.37 2.21
C GLU A 38 20.59 3.40 1.59
N GLN A 39 20.04 4.37 0.85
CA GLN A 39 20.81 5.40 0.16
C GLN A 39 21.04 6.67 1.01
N ASN A 40 20.29 6.84 2.11
CA ASN A 40 20.26 8.09 2.87
C ASN A 40 20.31 7.83 4.38
N GLU A 41 21.53 7.61 4.92
CA GLU A 41 21.75 7.34 6.34
C GLU A 41 21.09 8.36 7.30
N PRO A 42 21.08 9.68 7.04
CA PRO A 42 20.46 10.67 7.95
C PRO A 42 18.96 10.52 8.16
N ILE A 43 18.24 9.92 7.21
CA ILE A 43 16.77 9.73 7.26
C ILE A 43 16.39 8.25 7.32
N LYS A 44 17.38 7.35 7.43
CA LYS A 44 17.20 5.91 7.31
C LYS A 44 16.16 5.37 8.28
N GLU A 45 16.26 5.72 9.56
CA GLU A 45 15.33 5.24 10.59
C GLU A 45 13.90 5.68 10.30
N GLN A 46 13.70 6.96 9.95
CA GLN A 46 12.38 7.48 9.58
C GLN A 46 11.82 6.79 8.32
N MET A 47 12.67 6.53 7.32
CA MET A 47 12.23 5.83 6.11
C MET A 47 11.92 4.36 6.37
N LEU A 48 12.65 3.69 7.27
CA LEU A 48 12.32 2.33 7.70
C LEU A 48 11.03 2.27 8.50
N GLU A 49 10.75 3.27 9.33
CA GLU A 49 9.48 3.40 10.04
C GLU A 49 8.31 3.57 9.06
N ASN A 50 8.45 4.48 8.09
CA ASN A 50 7.47 4.62 7.01
C ASN A 50 7.28 3.30 6.25
N ALA A 51 8.36 2.65 5.83
CA ALA A 51 8.29 1.36 5.13
C ALA A 51 7.49 0.33 5.93
N ASN A 52 7.73 0.24 7.24
CA ASN A 52 7.01 -0.67 8.12
C ASN A 52 5.50 -0.35 8.18
N VAL A 53 5.12 0.91 8.34
CA VAL A 53 3.72 1.34 8.38
C VAL A 53 3.01 1.03 7.05
N TYR A 54 3.59 1.41 5.92
CA TYR A 54 3.01 1.15 4.60
C TYR A 54 2.84 -0.34 4.33
N LYS A 55 3.80 -1.16 4.74
CA LYS A 55 3.72 -2.62 4.62
C LYS A 55 2.55 -3.17 5.45
N GLN A 56 2.41 -2.74 6.70
CA GLN A 56 1.32 -3.19 7.57
C GLN A 56 -0.06 -2.81 7.01
N ILE A 57 -0.23 -1.57 6.53
CA ILE A 57 -1.48 -1.14 5.89
C ILE A 57 -1.73 -1.97 4.63
N GLY A 58 -0.71 -2.18 3.79
CA GLY A 58 -0.84 -2.95 2.56
C GLY A 58 -1.27 -4.40 2.81
N GLU A 59 -0.66 -5.06 3.80
CA GLU A 59 -1.06 -6.40 4.23
C GLU A 59 -2.47 -6.45 4.82
N LEU A 60 -2.85 -5.43 5.61
CA LEU A 60 -4.18 -5.34 6.19
C LEU A 60 -5.24 -5.16 5.09
N VAL A 61 -5.03 -4.23 4.16
CA VAL A 61 -6.00 -3.97 3.08
C VAL A 61 -6.21 -5.19 2.17
N ILE A 62 -5.17 -6.03 1.98
CA ILE A 62 -5.31 -7.30 1.24
C ILE A 62 -6.15 -8.32 2.01
N LYS A 63 -5.94 -8.43 3.32
CA LYS A 63 -6.54 -9.47 4.16
C LYS A 63 -7.95 -9.10 4.66
N ASP A 64 -8.09 -7.87 5.12
CA ASP A 64 -9.29 -7.27 5.68
C ASP A 64 -9.31 -5.76 5.36
N PRO A 65 -9.91 -5.36 4.22
CA PRO A 65 -10.03 -3.96 3.81
C PRO A 65 -10.71 -3.03 4.83
N LEU A 66 -11.43 -3.58 5.80
CA LEU A 66 -12.13 -2.83 6.85
C LEU A 66 -11.49 -3.02 8.23
N GLY A 67 -10.35 -3.71 8.30
CA GLY A 67 -9.61 -3.94 9.53
C GLY A 67 -8.97 -2.65 10.07
N ILE A 68 -8.52 -2.72 11.32
CA ILE A 68 -7.89 -1.60 12.05
C ILE A 68 -6.45 -2.01 12.41
N LEU A 69 -5.51 -1.07 12.28
CA LEU A 69 -4.15 -1.23 12.81
C LEU A 69 -4.14 -0.80 14.28
N ASP A 70 -3.64 -1.66 15.16
CA ASP A 70 -3.42 -1.38 16.59
C ASP A 70 -2.10 -0.63 16.85
#